data_AF-A0A428NUL6-F1
#
_entry.id   AF-A0A428NUL6-F1
#
_cell.length_a   1.000
_cell.length_b   1.000
_cell.length_c   1.000
_cell.angle_alpha   90.00
_cell.angle_beta   90.00
_cell.angle_gamma   90.00
#
_symmetry.space_group_name_H-M   'P 1'
#
loop_
_entity.id
_entity.type
_entity.pdbx_description
1 polymer ?
#
loop_
_entity_poly.entity_id
_entity_poly.type
_entity_poly.pdbx_seq_one_letter_code
_entity_poly.pdbx_strand_id
1 'polypeptide(L)'
;MDYNKCIDLIHEVQKNAWVDRVNAARVDGRMCHWVSTLHPDGLPCRLDGGFLHGAYNVCQKFVFNDGTTQILRFPRVGAICDRYADEKIAMEVEVLSLVRKRTTIPVPTVCSWGLAADNPLGLGAFILMEFINGVSANHFLRDPEATVPTRLMREDISERDVEDRQPTNANDEFPSSKTPLDLEGDRAEGFRTTTEYFQYVLGQDWEQLIRQPNSVTGPYNADMRYTSFKVLKSLGPKMVNGGYDRGPFKLICDDFGLANLILKSEDDLTVVGVVDLEWSYVGPAQLFASAPWWLLQDRPINLEWDCDDHQPPDVAAR
;
A
#
# COMPACT_ATOMS: atom_id res chain seq x y z
N MET A 1 18.55 21.00 5.55
CA MET A 1 18.18 21.68 4.29
C MET A 1 17.00 20.89 3.76
N ASP A 2 15.89 21.57 3.54
CA ASP A 2 14.58 20.97 3.25
C ASP A 2 14.65 19.97 2.10
N TYR A 3 13.85 18.90 2.22
CA TYR A 3 13.38 18.07 1.13
C TYR A 3 13.08 18.91 -0.12
N ASN A 4 13.21 18.34 -1.32
CA ASN A 4 13.22 19.09 -2.58
C ASN A 4 11.84 19.69 -2.92
N LYS A 5 11.45 20.78 -2.25
CA LYS A 5 10.15 21.46 -2.35
C LYS A 5 9.72 21.76 -3.77
N CYS A 6 10.67 21.96 -4.68
CA CYS A 6 10.39 22.18 -6.10
C CYS A 6 9.76 20.94 -6.76
N ILE A 7 10.24 19.74 -6.42
CA ILE A 7 9.69 18.48 -6.93
C ILE A 7 8.28 18.28 -6.37
N ASP A 8 8.08 18.53 -5.07
CA ASP A 8 6.76 18.39 -4.46
C ASP A 8 5.74 19.37 -5.08
N LEU A 9 6.15 20.61 -5.34
CA LEU A 9 5.30 21.59 -6.04
C LEU A 9 4.93 21.12 -7.46
N ILE A 10 5.89 20.52 -8.18
CA ILE A 10 5.62 19.95 -9.52
C ILE A 10 4.60 18.80 -9.40
N HIS A 11 4.81 17.87 -8.47
CA HIS A 11 3.90 16.76 -8.23
C HIS A 11 2.49 17.24 -7.84
N GLU A 12 2.39 18.26 -6.99
CA GLU A 12 1.12 18.86 -6.58
C GLU A 12 0.38 19.50 -7.76
N VAL A 13 1.09 20.25 -8.62
CA VAL A 13 0.50 20.86 -9.83
C VAL A 13 0.02 19.78 -10.80
N GLN A 14 0.83 18.75 -11.05
CA GLN A 14 0.47 17.63 -11.92
C GLN A 14 -0.74 16.86 -11.38
N LYS A 15 -0.76 16.60 -10.07
CA LYS A 15 -1.87 15.95 -9.39
C LYS A 15 -3.17 16.75 -9.54
N ASN A 16 -3.13 18.06 -9.30
CA ASN A 16 -4.32 18.92 -9.41
C ASN A 16 -4.85 18.95 -10.84
N ALA A 17 -3.98 19.15 -11.83
CA ALA A 17 -4.37 19.13 -13.24
C ALA A 17 -4.96 17.78 -13.67
N TRP A 18 -4.43 16.67 -13.15
CA TRP A 18 -4.98 15.35 -13.40
C TRP A 18 -6.36 15.16 -12.74
N VAL A 19 -6.53 15.56 -11.47
CA VAL A 19 -7.83 15.51 -10.77
C VAL A 19 -8.89 16.32 -11.52
N ASP A 20 -8.54 17.49 -12.04
CA ASP A 20 -9.45 18.31 -12.85
C ASP A 20 -9.92 17.58 -14.11
N ARG A 21 -9.03 16.85 -14.78
CA ARG A 21 -9.39 16.03 -15.96
C ARG A 21 -10.30 14.86 -15.59
N VAL A 22 -10.04 14.18 -14.47
CA VAL A 22 -10.91 13.10 -13.97
C VAL A 22 -12.30 13.67 -13.63
N ASN A 23 -12.36 14.82 -12.99
CA ASN A 23 -13.62 15.53 -12.67
C ASN A 23 -14.39 15.94 -13.92
N ALA A 24 -13.71 16.52 -14.92
CA ALA A 24 -14.34 16.86 -16.19
C ALA A 24 -14.95 15.63 -16.87
N ALA A 25 -14.20 14.51 -16.90
CA ALA A 25 -14.72 13.26 -17.46
C ALA A 25 -15.93 12.70 -16.69
N ARG A 26 -16.00 12.90 -15.36
CA ARG A 26 -17.17 12.56 -14.53
C ARG A 26 -18.37 13.42 -14.88
N VAL A 27 -18.21 14.74 -14.81
CA VAL A 27 -19.30 15.71 -14.93
C VAL A 27 -19.89 15.72 -16.34
N ASP A 28 -19.04 15.58 -17.37
CA ASP A 28 -19.48 15.55 -18.77
C ASP A 28 -20.06 14.20 -19.20
N GLY A 29 -20.16 13.21 -18.30
CA GLY A 29 -20.74 11.89 -18.56
C GLY A 29 -19.87 10.93 -19.38
N ARG A 30 -18.73 11.39 -19.93
CA ARG A 30 -17.78 10.56 -20.69
C ARG A 30 -17.29 9.35 -19.91
N MET A 31 -17.08 9.51 -18.60
CA MET A 31 -16.67 8.41 -17.73
C MET A 31 -17.75 7.34 -17.60
N CYS A 32 -19.01 7.71 -17.37
CA CYS A 32 -20.12 6.74 -17.32
C CYS A 32 -20.30 6.02 -18.66
N HIS A 33 -20.22 6.75 -19.78
CA HIS A 33 -20.30 6.15 -21.10
C HIS A 33 -19.21 5.10 -21.30
N TRP A 34 -17.95 5.46 -21.01
CA TRP A 34 -16.83 4.54 -21.11
C TRP A 34 -16.97 3.32 -20.17
N VAL A 35 -17.28 3.53 -18.89
CA VAL A 35 -17.47 2.42 -17.93
C VAL A 35 -18.59 1.48 -18.37
N SER A 36 -19.66 2.01 -18.96
CA SER A 36 -20.73 1.18 -19.53
C SER A 36 -20.21 0.27 -20.65
N THR A 37 -19.25 0.72 -21.47
CA THR A 37 -18.62 -0.12 -22.51
C THR A 37 -17.73 -1.24 -21.97
N LEU A 38 -17.27 -1.13 -20.72
CA LEU A 38 -16.47 -2.15 -20.05
C LEU A 38 -17.35 -3.21 -19.37
N HIS A 39 -18.65 -2.96 -19.21
CA HIS A 39 -19.59 -3.92 -18.65
C HIS A 39 -19.86 -5.05 -19.66
N PRO A 40 -19.88 -6.33 -19.25
CA PRO A 40 -20.12 -7.47 -20.17
C PRO A 40 -21.37 -7.31 -21.04
N ASP A 41 -22.47 -6.85 -20.44
CA ASP A 41 -23.75 -6.61 -21.14
C ASP A 41 -23.93 -5.17 -21.63
N GLY A 42 -22.91 -4.31 -21.53
CA GLY A 42 -23.01 -2.91 -21.95
C GLY A 42 -24.01 -2.08 -21.14
N LEU A 43 -24.27 -2.44 -19.88
CA LEU A 43 -25.30 -1.80 -19.07
C LEU A 43 -24.95 -0.33 -18.78
N PRO A 44 -25.94 0.58 -18.88
CA PRO A 44 -25.75 1.95 -18.42
C PRO A 44 -25.48 1.99 -16.91
N CYS A 45 -24.60 2.90 -16.51
CA CYS A 45 -24.30 3.18 -15.12
C CYS A 45 -24.43 4.67 -14.78
N ARG A 46 -24.59 4.96 -13.48
CA ARG A 46 -24.48 6.31 -12.93
C ARG A 46 -23.41 6.38 -11.86
N LEU A 47 -22.89 7.58 -11.64
CA LEU A 47 -22.01 7.87 -10.53
C LEU A 47 -22.75 7.70 -9.21
N ASP A 48 -22.09 7.10 -8.23
CA ASP A 48 -22.55 7.07 -6.85
C ASP A 48 -21.55 7.82 -5.96
N GLY A 49 -22.00 8.91 -5.34
CA GLY A 49 -21.16 9.74 -4.48
C GLY A 49 -20.00 10.48 -5.17
N GLY A 50 -19.14 11.05 -4.32
CA GLY A 50 -17.87 11.68 -4.70
C GLY A 50 -16.74 10.67 -4.87
N PHE A 51 -15.51 11.18 -5.02
CA PHE A 51 -14.34 10.32 -5.03
C PHE A 51 -14.13 9.65 -3.67
N LEU A 52 -13.81 8.37 -3.72
CA LEU A 52 -13.09 7.71 -2.65
C LEU A 52 -11.60 7.85 -2.97
N HIS A 53 -10.76 8.18 -2.00
CA HIS A 53 -9.33 8.36 -2.29
C HIS A 53 -8.46 8.00 -1.10
N GLY A 54 -7.31 7.41 -1.41
CA GLY A 54 -6.21 7.21 -0.48
C GLY A 54 -5.01 8.06 -0.86
N ALA A 55 -3.86 7.78 -0.26
CA ALA A 55 -2.61 8.49 -0.58
C ALA A 55 -2.23 8.33 -2.07
N TYR A 56 -2.40 7.12 -2.63
CA TYR A 56 -1.90 6.76 -3.95
C TYR A 56 -2.97 6.49 -5.00
N ASN A 57 -4.25 6.44 -4.62
CA ASN A 57 -5.33 5.99 -5.52
C ASN A 57 -6.57 6.88 -5.40
N VAL A 58 -7.24 7.12 -6.53
CA VAL A 58 -8.57 7.76 -6.61
C VAL A 58 -9.54 6.76 -7.20
N CYS A 59 -10.71 6.68 -6.59
CA CYS A 59 -11.72 5.69 -6.86
C CYS A 59 -13.09 6.31 -7.14
N GLN A 60 -13.60 5.86 -8.28
CA GLN A 60 -14.86 5.96 -8.95
C GLN A 60 -16.00 4.99 -8.55
N LYS A 61 -16.96 5.26 -7.66
CA LYS A 61 -18.09 4.31 -7.48
C LYS A 61 -19.18 4.49 -8.55
N PHE A 62 -19.67 3.37 -9.10
CA PHE A 62 -20.74 3.32 -10.11
C PHE A 62 -21.84 2.35 -9.70
N VAL A 63 -23.08 2.73 -9.97
CA VAL A 63 -24.25 1.84 -9.84
C VAL A 63 -24.84 1.61 -11.22
N PHE A 64 -24.91 0.34 -11.62
CA PHE A 64 -25.48 -0.10 -12.89
C PHE A 64 -27.00 -0.27 -12.77
N ASN A 65 -27.68 -0.34 -13.93
CA ASN A 65 -29.14 -0.46 -13.98
C ASN A 65 -29.68 -1.78 -13.41
N ASP A 66 -28.87 -2.83 -13.35
CA ASP A 66 -29.21 -4.10 -12.70
C ASP A 66 -29.05 -4.06 -11.16
N GLY A 67 -28.62 -2.92 -10.62
CA GLY A 67 -28.37 -2.71 -9.19
C GLY A 67 -26.97 -3.13 -8.74
N THR A 68 -26.15 -3.71 -9.62
CA THR A 68 -24.76 -4.03 -9.27
C THR A 68 -23.94 -2.76 -9.10
N THR A 69 -22.93 -2.86 -8.24
CA THR A 69 -22.04 -1.74 -7.93
C THR A 69 -20.61 -2.12 -8.23
N GLN A 70 -19.92 -1.25 -8.96
CA GLN A 70 -18.50 -1.42 -9.29
C GLN A 70 -17.74 -0.16 -8.92
N ILE A 71 -16.44 -0.32 -8.72
CA ILE A 71 -15.51 0.75 -8.40
C ILE A 71 -14.39 0.79 -9.43
N LEU A 72 -14.20 1.97 -10.02
CA LEU A 72 -13.11 2.28 -10.93
C LEU A 72 -11.97 2.91 -10.16
N ARG A 73 -10.79 2.34 -10.20
CA ARG A 73 -9.59 2.79 -9.48
C ARG A 73 -8.56 3.31 -10.47
N PHE A 74 -7.96 4.45 -10.15
CA PHE A 74 -6.80 4.99 -10.85
C PHE A 74 -5.65 5.23 -9.86
N PRO A 75 -4.39 4.95 -10.27
CA PRO A 75 -3.24 5.51 -9.59
C PRO A 75 -3.25 7.04 -9.68
N ARG A 76 -2.93 7.72 -8.58
CA ARG A 76 -2.87 9.18 -8.53
C ARG A 76 -1.57 9.68 -9.14
N VAL A 77 -1.69 10.50 -10.19
CA VAL A 77 -0.55 11.23 -10.77
C VAL A 77 0.08 12.13 -9.70
N GLY A 78 1.41 12.18 -9.66
CA GLY A 78 2.19 12.93 -8.67
C GLY A 78 2.33 12.25 -7.31
N ALA A 79 1.61 11.15 -7.04
CA ALA A 79 1.79 10.33 -5.84
C ALA A 79 2.71 9.12 -6.08
N ILE A 80 2.92 8.74 -7.35
CA ILE A 80 3.78 7.63 -7.79
C ILE A 80 4.58 8.05 -9.03
N CYS A 81 5.60 7.26 -9.44
CA CYS A 81 6.19 7.44 -10.78
C CYS A 81 5.13 7.14 -11.83
N ASP A 82 4.97 8.05 -12.80
CA ASP A 82 4.15 7.76 -13.97
C ASP A 82 4.66 6.52 -14.74
N ARG A 83 5.98 6.26 -14.73
CA ARG A 83 6.58 5.09 -15.39
C ARG A 83 6.17 3.76 -14.79
N TYR A 84 5.74 3.74 -13.52
CA TYR A 84 5.35 2.52 -12.82
C TYR A 84 3.84 2.42 -12.57
N ALA A 85 3.05 3.39 -13.03
CA ALA A 85 1.60 3.36 -12.84
C ALA A 85 0.96 2.13 -13.51
N ASP A 86 1.40 1.78 -14.70
CA ASP A 86 0.96 0.60 -15.46
C ASP A 86 1.33 -0.70 -14.72
N GLU A 87 2.59 -0.80 -14.28
CA GLU A 87 3.10 -1.97 -13.55
C GLU A 87 2.37 -2.19 -12.22
N LYS A 88 2.18 -1.12 -11.46
CA LYS A 88 1.42 -1.13 -10.21
C LYS A 88 0.01 -1.71 -10.38
N ILE A 89 -0.68 -1.32 -11.45
CA ILE A 89 -2.01 -1.86 -11.78
C ILE A 89 -1.94 -3.33 -12.18
N ALA A 90 -0.99 -3.71 -13.04
CA ALA A 90 -0.81 -5.10 -13.46
C ALA A 90 -0.51 -6.02 -12.26
N MET A 91 0.34 -5.57 -11.34
CA MET A 91 0.67 -6.30 -10.10
C MET A 91 -0.58 -6.54 -9.23
N GLU A 92 -1.37 -5.49 -8.97
CA GLU A 92 -2.58 -5.63 -8.14
C GLU A 92 -3.57 -6.62 -8.77
N VAL A 93 -3.80 -6.54 -10.08
CA VAL A 93 -4.71 -7.46 -10.79
C VAL A 93 -4.24 -8.91 -10.70
N GLU A 94 -2.95 -9.18 -10.93
CA GLU A 94 -2.40 -10.53 -10.84
C GLU A 94 -2.46 -11.09 -9.42
N VAL A 95 -2.22 -10.26 -8.42
CA VAL A 95 -2.29 -10.66 -7.01
C VAL A 95 -3.72 -10.98 -6.60
N LEU A 96 -4.69 -10.14 -6.95
CA LEU A 96 -6.12 -10.40 -6.72
C LEU A 96 -6.55 -11.72 -7.38
N SER A 97 -6.13 -11.95 -8.63
CA SER A 97 -6.37 -13.18 -9.38
C SER A 97 -5.76 -14.41 -8.67
N LEU A 98 -4.53 -14.31 -8.20
CA LEU A 98 -3.82 -15.37 -7.50
C LEU A 98 -4.48 -15.71 -6.16
N VAL A 99 -4.73 -14.70 -5.32
CA VAL A 99 -5.34 -14.87 -3.98
C VAL A 99 -6.69 -15.56 -4.11
N ARG A 100 -7.52 -15.11 -5.06
CA ARG A 100 -8.83 -15.73 -5.33
C ARG A 100 -8.72 -17.19 -5.78
N LYS A 101 -7.77 -17.51 -6.65
CA LYS A 101 -7.60 -18.88 -7.19
C LYS A 101 -7.02 -19.85 -6.17
N ARG A 102 -6.26 -19.36 -5.20
CA ARG A 102 -5.44 -20.19 -4.30
C ARG A 102 -5.89 -20.18 -2.85
N THR A 103 -6.81 -19.30 -2.47
CA THR A 103 -7.24 -19.11 -1.09
C THR A 103 -8.74 -18.89 -1.01
N THR A 104 -9.29 -18.89 0.21
CA THR A 104 -10.67 -18.49 0.50
C THR A 104 -10.77 -17.04 0.97
N ILE A 105 -9.67 -16.28 0.92
CA ILE A 105 -9.64 -14.87 1.34
C ILE A 105 -10.55 -14.07 0.40
N PRO A 106 -11.52 -13.31 0.93
CA PRO A 106 -12.42 -12.54 0.09
C PRO A 106 -11.68 -11.35 -0.49
N VAL A 107 -11.55 -11.30 -1.82
CA VAL A 107 -10.93 -10.21 -2.58
C VAL A 107 -11.92 -9.75 -3.67
N PRO A 108 -11.90 -8.47 -4.10
CA PRO A 108 -12.84 -7.95 -5.10
C PRO A 108 -12.68 -8.63 -6.46
N THR A 109 -13.78 -8.73 -7.20
CA THR A 109 -13.78 -9.26 -8.56
C THR A 109 -13.32 -8.20 -9.54
N VAL A 110 -12.18 -8.41 -10.19
CA VAL A 110 -11.76 -7.58 -11.32
C VAL A 110 -12.71 -7.82 -12.49
N CYS A 111 -13.47 -6.79 -12.86
CA CYS A 111 -14.40 -6.80 -14.00
C CYS A 111 -13.67 -6.47 -15.31
N SER A 112 -12.82 -5.45 -15.26
CA SER A 112 -12.01 -4.98 -16.39
C SER A 112 -10.80 -4.21 -15.85
N TRP A 113 -9.72 -4.13 -16.61
CA TRP A 113 -8.56 -3.33 -16.29
C TRP A 113 -7.80 -3.00 -17.57
N GLY A 114 -6.90 -2.03 -17.53
CA GLY A 114 -6.08 -1.66 -18.68
C GLY A 114 -4.94 -0.74 -18.33
N LEU A 115 -3.96 -0.70 -19.22
CA LEU A 115 -2.80 0.18 -19.10
C LEU A 115 -3.18 1.61 -19.49
N ALA A 116 -2.30 2.58 -19.22
CA ALA A 116 -2.52 3.97 -19.58
C ALA A 116 -2.82 4.17 -21.07
N ALA A 117 -2.18 3.37 -21.94
CA ALA A 117 -2.39 3.39 -23.38
C ALA A 117 -3.79 2.90 -23.80
N ASP A 118 -4.41 2.04 -23.00
CA ASP A 118 -5.72 1.44 -23.29
C ASP A 118 -6.88 2.31 -22.81
N ASN A 119 -6.60 3.35 -22.02
CA ASN A 119 -7.62 4.24 -21.47
C ASN A 119 -8.00 5.35 -22.47
N PRO A 120 -9.18 5.31 -23.10
CA PRO A 120 -9.58 6.27 -24.13
C PRO A 120 -9.79 7.69 -23.59
N LEU A 121 -9.91 7.86 -22.27
CA LEU A 121 -10.01 9.17 -21.63
C LEU A 121 -8.62 9.78 -21.32
N GLY A 122 -7.54 9.00 -21.53
CA GLY A 122 -6.17 9.39 -21.25
C GLY A 122 -5.92 9.68 -19.76
N LEU A 123 -6.67 9.04 -18.86
CA LEU A 123 -6.60 9.29 -17.41
C LEU A 123 -5.56 8.39 -16.70
N GLY A 124 -4.85 7.54 -17.44
CA GLY A 124 -3.86 6.59 -16.90
C GLY A 124 -4.40 5.16 -16.79
N ALA A 125 -3.58 4.26 -16.26
CA ALA A 125 -3.96 2.88 -15.99
C ALA A 125 -5.17 2.80 -15.04
N PHE A 126 -5.94 1.73 -15.13
CA PHE A 126 -7.16 1.60 -14.34
C PHE A 126 -7.50 0.15 -13.98
N ILE A 127 -8.26 -0.02 -12.90
CA ILE A 127 -8.93 -1.26 -12.54
C ILE A 127 -10.40 -0.95 -12.30
N LEU A 128 -11.31 -1.64 -12.99
CA LEU A 128 -12.73 -1.68 -12.70
C LEU A 128 -13.03 -3.01 -12.00
N MET A 129 -13.55 -2.94 -10.78
CA MET A 129 -13.79 -4.13 -9.97
C MET A 129 -15.08 -4.02 -9.16
N GLU A 130 -15.54 -5.13 -8.62
CA GLU A 130 -16.66 -5.21 -7.69
C GLU A 130 -16.45 -4.27 -6.49
N PHE A 131 -17.51 -3.53 -6.12
CA PHE A 131 -17.51 -2.76 -4.90
C PHE A 131 -17.94 -3.64 -3.72
N ILE A 132 -17.05 -3.80 -2.74
CA ILE A 132 -17.35 -4.55 -1.51
C ILE A 132 -18.00 -3.60 -0.51
N ASN A 133 -19.23 -3.92 -0.09
CA ASN A 133 -19.92 -3.17 0.95
C ASN A 133 -19.38 -3.57 2.33
N GLY A 134 -19.15 -2.57 3.18
CA GLY A 134 -18.67 -2.80 4.54
C GLY A 134 -18.03 -1.56 5.16
N VAL A 135 -17.36 -1.77 6.29
CA VAL A 135 -16.65 -0.73 7.06
C VAL A 135 -15.16 -1.06 7.09
N SER A 136 -14.30 -0.05 6.96
CA SER A 136 -12.85 -0.24 7.06
C SER A 136 -12.47 -0.64 8.49
N ALA A 137 -11.72 -1.73 8.66
CA ALA A 137 -11.26 -2.17 9.98
C ALA A 137 -10.41 -1.10 10.68
N ASN A 138 -9.59 -0.37 9.93
CA ASN A 138 -8.82 0.76 10.46
C ASN A 138 -9.70 1.93 10.94
N HIS A 139 -10.91 2.13 10.39
CA HIS A 139 -11.83 3.14 10.93
C HIS A 139 -12.47 2.66 12.22
N PHE A 140 -12.90 1.39 12.26
CA PHE A 140 -13.51 0.77 13.44
C PHE A 140 -12.57 0.73 14.65
N LEU A 141 -11.30 0.38 14.40
CA LEU A 141 -10.33 0.17 15.47
C LEU A 141 -9.71 1.46 15.99
N ARG A 142 -9.86 2.60 15.33
CA ARG A 142 -9.32 3.87 15.82
C ARG A 142 -10.17 4.44 16.96
N ASP A 143 -9.51 5.12 17.88
CA ASP A 143 -10.18 5.89 18.93
C ASP A 143 -11.01 7.03 18.30
N PRO A 144 -12.34 7.02 18.45
CA PRO A 144 -13.21 8.06 17.91
C PRO A 144 -13.03 9.42 18.60
N GLU A 145 -12.47 9.46 19.81
CA GLU A 145 -12.22 10.67 20.60
C GLU A 145 -10.82 11.24 20.41
N ALA A 146 -9.98 10.61 19.56
CA ALA A 146 -8.65 11.10 19.27
C ALA A 146 -8.68 12.47 18.56
N THR A 147 -8.17 13.50 19.24
CA THR A 147 -8.07 14.87 18.73
C THR A 147 -7.15 15.03 17.52
N VAL A 148 -6.29 14.04 17.26
CA VAL A 148 -5.41 13.93 16.09
C VAL A 148 -5.65 12.55 15.46
N PRO A 149 -5.76 12.40 14.13
CA PRO A 149 -5.88 11.10 13.49
C PRO A 149 -4.62 10.26 13.77
N THR A 150 -4.68 9.35 14.73
CA THR A 150 -3.61 8.38 15.02
C THR A 150 -3.91 7.05 14.35
N ARG A 151 -2.90 6.17 14.25
CA ARG A 151 -3.07 4.75 13.88
C ARG A 151 -3.33 3.86 15.12
N LEU A 152 -3.49 4.46 16.30
CA LEU A 152 -3.66 3.76 17.57
C LEU A 152 -5.02 3.05 17.62
N MET A 153 -5.03 1.85 18.20
CA MET A 153 -6.28 1.14 18.47
C MET A 153 -6.99 1.76 19.68
N ARG A 154 -8.33 1.75 19.68
CA ARG A 154 -9.14 2.22 20.81
C ARG A 154 -8.95 1.33 22.04
N GLU A 155 -8.80 1.95 23.21
CA GLU A 155 -8.46 1.28 24.47
C GLU A 155 -9.59 0.40 25.04
N ASP A 156 -10.82 0.57 24.56
CA ASP A 156 -12.03 -0.15 25.00
C ASP A 156 -12.34 -1.40 24.15
N ILE A 157 -11.42 -1.84 23.30
CA ILE A 157 -11.59 -3.08 22.54
C ILE A 157 -11.47 -4.32 23.42
N SER A 158 -12.38 -5.29 23.29
CA SER A 158 -12.32 -6.51 24.09
C SER A 158 -11.27 -7.47 23.53
N GLU A 159 -10.61 -8.25 24.40
CA GLU A 159 -9.64 -9.28 23.97
C GLU A 159 -10.23 -10.27 22.95
N ARG A 160 -11.54 -10.55 23.01
CA ARG A 160 -12.22 -11.40 22.01
C ARG A 160 -12.24 -10.80 20.62
N ASP A 161 -12.34 -9.47 20.51
CA ASP A 161 -12.36 -8.77 19.23
C ASP A 161 -10.97 -8.76 18.58
N VAL A 162 -9.91 -8.91 19.39
CA VAL A 162 -8.51 -8.99 18.97
C VAL A 162 -8.10 -10.43 18.61
N GLU A 163 -8.54 -11.43 19.38
CA GLU A 163 -8.15 -12.84 19.22
C GLU A 163 -8.81 -13.53 18.01
N ASP A 164 -10.04 -13.16 17.65
CA ASP A 164 -10.82 -13.92 16.65
C ASP A 164 -10.25 -13.84 15.21
N ARG A 165 -9.32 -12.93 14.93
CA ARG A 165 -8.86 -12.65 13.55
C ARG A 165 -7.43 -12.13 13.46
N GLN A 166 -6.43 -12.92 13.85
CA GLN A 166 -5.06 -12.72 13.34
C GLN A 166 -4.88 -13.41 11.97
N PRO A 167 -5.00 -12.71 10.83
CA PRO A 167 -4.24 -13.12 9.66
C PRO A 167 -2.77 -12.82 9.97
N THR A 168 -1.96 -13.87 10.05
CA THR A 168 -0.52 -13.80 10.29
C THR A 168 0.21 -13.20 9.09
N ASN A 169 0.11 -11.90 8.87
CA ASN A 169 0.88 -11.19 7.86
C ASN A 169 1.50 -9.93 8.50
N ALA A 170 2.82 -9.94 8.59
CA ALA A 170 3.66 -8.92 9.19
C ALA A 170 4.87 -8.76 8.28
N ASN A 171 5.09 -7.56 7.76
CA ASN A 171 6.39 -7.16 7.26
C ASN A 171 6.70 -5.77 7.83
N ASP A 172 7.95 -5.57 8.20
CA ASP A 172 8.50 -4.26 8.50
C ASP A 172 8.51 -3.43 7.22
N GLU A 173 7.80 -2.31 7.23
CA GLU A 173 7.92 -1.29 6.18
C GLU A 173 9.29 -0.63 6.35
N PHE A 174 10.31 -1.18 5.68
CA PHE A 174 11.50 -0.37 5.34
C PHE A 174 10.99 0.86 4.61
N PRO A 175 11.50 2.07 4.92
CA PRO A 175 10.91 3.31 4.45
C PRO A 175 10.96 3.36 2.93
N SER A 176 9.87 2.93 2.28
CA SER A 176 9.53 3.21 0.90
C SER A 176 9.35 4.72 0.80
N SER A 177 10.48 5.41 0.60
CA SER A 177 10.45 6.84 0.41
C SER A 177 9.89 7.12 -0.98
N LYS A 178 9.01 8.10 -1.02
CA LYS A 178 8.12 8.52 -2.11
C LYS A 178 8.82 9.11 -3.34
N THR A 179 9.96 8.58 -3.75
CA THR A 179 10.60 8.96 -5.01
C THR A 179 11.18 7.73 -5.70
N PRO A 180 10.68 7.40 -6.90
CA PRO A 180 11.26 6.35 -7.71
C PRO A 180 12.56 6.90 -8.30
N LEU A 181 13.69 6.62 -7.65
CA LEU A 181 14.85 6.34 -8.48
C LEU A 181 14.61 4.98 -9.14
N ASP A 182 15.03 4.90 -10.39
CA ASP A 182 15.15 3.71 -11.23
C ASP A 182 16.21 2.76 -10.62
N LEU A 183 15.96 2.29 -9.39
CA LEU A 183 16.83 1.41 -8.59
C LEU A 183 16.26 -0.01 -8.50
N GLU A 184 15.14 -0.25 -9.14
CA GLU A 184 14.59 -1.58 -9.30
C GLU A 184 15.39 -2.21 -10.45
N GLY A 185 16.47 -2.91 -10.10
CA GLY A 185 17.25 -3.76 -10.99
C GLY A 185 16.38 -4.78 -11.75
N ASP A 186 17.00 -5.61 -12.58
CA ASP A 186 16.27 -6.49 -13.48
C ASP A 186 15.25 -7.40 -12.76
N ARG A 187 13.96 -7.04 -12.86
CA ARG A 187 12.84 -7.78 -12.29
C ARG A 187 12.56 -9.11 -13.03
N ALA A 188 13.24 -9.37 -14.16
CA ALA A 188 13.11 -10.64 -14.87
C ALA A 188 13.85 -11.77 -14.15
N GLU A 189 14.88 -11.46 -13.35
CA GLU A 189 15.63 -12.45 -12.59
C GLU A 189 15.31 -12.34 -11.09
N GLY A 190 14.53 -13.30 -10.59
CA GLY A 190 14.27 -13.41 -9.15
C GLY A 190 15.51 -13.87 -8.37
N PHE A 191 15.49 -13.68 -7.05
CA PHE A 191 16.56 -14.14 -6.16
C PHE A 191 16.46 -15.64 -5.87
N ARG A 192 17.61 -16.32 -5.77
CA ARG A 192 17.65 -17.75 -5.43
C ARG A 192 17.73 -17.99 -3.93
N THR A 193 18.16 -16.97 -3.19
CA THR A 193 18.29 -17.04 -1.73
C THR A 193 17.76 -15.80 -1.03
N THR A 194 17.35 -15.99 0.23
CA THR A 194 17.01 -14.92 1.17
C THR A 194 18.20 -14.01 1.42
N THR A 195 19.42 -14.55 1.47
CA THR A 195 20.65 -13.76 1.61
C THR A 195 20.85 -12.80 0.44
N GLU A 196 20.70 -13.28 -0.81
CA GLU A 196 20.78 -12.42 -2.01
C GLU A 196 19.72 -11.32 -1.99
N TYR A 197 18.46 -11.67 -1.66
CA TYR A 197 17.37 -10.71 -1.55
C TYR A 197 17.69 -9.58 -0.57
N PHE A 198 18.09 -9.91 0.66
CA PHE A 198 18.39 -8.89 1.67
C PHE A 198 19.62 -8.06 1.31
N GLN A 199 20.66 -8.66 0.73
CA GLN A 199 21.81 -7.91 0.24
C GLN A 199 21.44 -6.94 -0.87
N TYR A 200 20.53 -7.34 -1.75
CA TYR A 200 20.00 -6.48 -2.81
C TYR A 200 19.22 -5.30 -2.24
N VAL A 201 18.22 -5.54 -1.37
CA VAL A 201 17.41 -4.47 -0.75
C VAL A 201 18.30 -3.48 0.02
N LEU A 202 19.20 -3.98 0.88
CA LEU A 202 20.15 -3.13 1.61
C LEU A 202 21.09 -2.36 0.67
N GLY A 203 21.44 -2.94 -0.48
CA GLY A 203 22.23 -2.29 -1.52
C GLY A 203 21.46 -1.12 -2.16
N GLN A 204 20.18 -1.31 -2.44
CA GLN A 204 19.34 -0.25 -3.00
C GLN A 204 19.15 0.91 -2.02
N ASP A 205 18.81 0.61 -0.76
CA ASP A 205 18.68 1.62 0.30
C ASP A 205 19.99 2.39 0.51
N TRP A 206 21.13 1.70 0.41
CA TRP A 206 22.45 2.32 0.48
C TRP A 206 22.70 3.27 -0.70
N GLU A 207 22.48 2.80 -1.94
CA GLU A 207 22.65 3.65 -3.11
C GLU A 207 21.70 4.85 -3.08
N GLN A 208 20.49 4.66 -2.55
CA GLN A 208 19.56 5.74 -2.33
C GLN A 208 20.09 6.78 -1.35
N LEU A 209 20.56 6.37 -0.17
CA LEU A 209 21.14 7.28 0.82
C LEU A 209 22.29 8.12 0.22
N ILE A 210 23.13 7.49 -0.61
CA ILE A 210 24.30 8.14 -1.22
C ILE A 210 23.93 9.03 -2.41
N ARG A 211 22.99 8.59 -3.27
CA ARG A 211 22.68 9.25 -4.55
C ARG A 211 21.47 10.16 -4.52
N GLN A 212 20.61 10.06 -3.51
CA GLN A 212 19.46 10.92 -3.32
C GLN A 212 19.66 11.82 -2.11
N PRO A 213 20.20 13.05 -2.28
CA PRO A 213 20.37 14.00 -1.17
C PRO A 213 19.06 14.35 -0.46
N ASN A 214 17.91 14.21 -1.12
CA ASN A 214 16.58 14.41 -0.54
C ASN A 214 16.07 13.20 0.26
N SER A 215 16.83 12.10 0.35
CA SER A 215 16.49 10.95 1.19
C SER A 215 16.75 11.17 2.68
N VAL A 216 17.35 12.29 3.08
CA VAL A 216 17.67 12.59 4.48
C VAL A 216 17.22 13.99 4.88
N THR A 217 16.77 14.13 6.12
CA THR A 217 16.33 15.41 6.70
C THR A 217 17.40 15.99 7.64
N GLY A 218 18.51 16.43 7.04
CA GLY A 218 19.61 17.06 7.76
C GLY A 218 20.65 16.09 8.34
N PRO A 219 21.68 16.63 9.04
CA PRO A 219 22.88 15.86 9.39
C PRO A 219 22.61 14.70 10.35
N TYR A 220 21.75 14.88 11.36
CA TYR A 220 21.45 13.84 12.35
C TYR A 220 20.76 12.63 11.70
N ASN A 221 19.72 12.86 10.92
CA ASN A 221 19.02 11.79 10.19
C ASN A 221 19.95 11.07 9.20
N ALA A 222 20.85 11.80 8.55
CA ALA A 222 21.84 11.23 7.65
C ALA A 222 22.83 10.32 8.38
N ASP A 223 23.37 10.76 9.53
CA ASP A 223 24.32 9.98 10.33
C ASP A 223 23.68 8.72 10.91
N MET A 224 22.45 8.85 11.42
CA MET A 224 21.67 7.71 11.92
C MET A 224 21.39 6.68 10.81
N ARG A 225 20.92 7.12 9.64
CA ARG A 225 20.66 6.23 8.49
C ARG A 225 21.94 5.56 7.99
N TYR A 226 23.03 6.31 7.87
CA TYR A 226 24.33 5.78 7.47
C TYR A 226 24.82 4.71 8.44
N THR A 227 24.77 4.99 9.75
CA THR A 227 25.18 4.05 10.79
C THR A 227 24.32 2.80 10.78
N SER A 228 23.00 2.95 10.69
CA SER A 228 22.04 1.84 10.62
C SER A 228 22.33 0.93 9.42
N PHE A 229 22.54 1.48 8.22
CA PHE A 229 22.88 0.66 7.06
C PHE A 229 24.25 0.00 7.15
N LYS A 230 25.24 0.63 7.80
CA LYS A 230 26.54 -0.02 8.08
C LYS A 230 26.36 -1.22 9.01
N VAL A 231 25.57 -1.08 10.07
CA VAL A 231 25.26 -2.17 11.00
C VAL A 231 24.51 -3.28 10.26
N LEU A 232 23.43 -2.97 9.53
CA LEU A 232 22.65 -3.93 8.76
C LEU A 232 23.50 -4.66 7.72
N LYS A 233 24.40 -3.97 7.00
CA LYS A 233 25.31 -4.60 6.04
C LYS A 233 26.28 -5.57 6.71
N SER A 234 26.70 -5.29 7.96
CA SER A 234 27.61 -6.15 8.72
C SER A 234 26.92 -7.35 9.37
N LEU A 235 25.67 -7.18 9.82
CA LEU A 235 24.91 -8.20 10.57
C LEU A 235 23.95 -9.00 9.69
N GLY A 236 23.50 -8.45 8.56
CA GLY A 236 22.48 -9.03 7.68
C GLY A 236 22.72 -10.50 7.33
N PRO A 237 23.92 -10.91 6.88
CA PRO A 237 24.20 -12.33 6.58
C PRO A 237 24.05 -13.26 7.78
N LYS A 238 24.18 -12.76 9.02
CA LYS A 238 24.01 -13.54 10.25
C LYS A 238 22.55 -13.60 10.72
N MET A 239 21.69 -12.71 10.22
CA MET A 239 20.27 -12.66 10.55
C MET A 239 19.43 -13.59 9.66
N VAL A 240 19.99 -14.06 8.55
CA VAL A 240 19.36 -15.09 7.71
C VAL A 240 19.41 -16.44 8.42
N ASN A 241 18.26 -17.09 8.53
CA ASN A 241 18.21 -18.44 9.05
C ASN A 241 18.63 -19.39 7.92
N GLY A 242 19.73 -20.12 8.12
CA GLY A 242 20.25 -21.03 7.09
C GLY A 242 19.24 -22.07 6.59
N GLY A 243 18.26 -22.47 7.43
CA GLY A 243 17.18 -23.37 7.04
C GLY A 243 16.12 -22.73 6.12
N TYR A 244 16.09 -21.40 6.04
CA TYR A 244 15.17 -20.61 5.21
C TYR A 244 15.88 -19.88 4.06
N ASP A 245 17.20 -20.04 3.91
CA ASP A 245 17.98 -19.27 2.95
C ASP A 245 17.57 -19.59 1.50
N ARG A 246 17.15 -20.82 1.20
CA ARG A 246 16.64 -21.21 -0.13
C ARG A 246 15.11 -21.28 -0.21
N GLY A 247 14.44 -20.59 0.72
CA GLY A 247 12.99 -20.59 0.88
C GLY A 247 12.50 -21.38 2.09
N PRO A 248 11.17 -21.48 2.30
CA PRO A 248 10.14 -21.12 1.33
C PRO A 248 10.05 -19.62 1.06
N PHE A 249 9.57 -19.28 -0.14
CA PHE A 249 9.19 -17.91 -0.51
C PHE A 249 7.66 -17.79 -0.49
N LYS A 250 7.18 -16.59 -0.25
CA LYS A 250 5.76 -16.30 0.01
C LYS A 250 5.35 -15.03 -0.70
N LEU A 251 4.05 -14.90 -0.97
CA LEU A 251 3.48 -13.63 -1.40
C LEU A 251 3.52 -12.65 -0.22
N ILE A 252 4.06 -11.47 -0.46
CA ILE A 252 4.32 -10.41 0.49
C ILE A 252 3.61 -9.15 0.02
N CYS A 253 3.01 -8.42 0.96
CA CYS A 253 2.53 -7.07 0.77
C CYS A 253 2.95 -6.24 2.00
N ASP A 254 3.93 -5.35 1.82
CA ASP A 254 4.51 -4.59 2.94
C ASP A 254 3.51 -3.58 3.53
N ASP A 255 2.57 -3.09 2.73
CA ASP A 255 1.50 -2.17 3.13
C ASP A 255 0.28 -2.89 3.73
N PHE A 256 0.30 -4.22 3.87
CA PHE A 256 -0.85 -4.97 4.37
C PHE A 256 -1.10 -4.72 5.86
N GLY A 257 -2.25 -4.10 6.16
CA GLY A 257 -2.72 -3.89 7.52
C GLY A 257 -4.24 -3.69 7.60
N LEU A 258 -4.70 -3.13 8.71
CA LEU A 258 -6.13 -2.92 8.99
C LEU A 258 -6.84 -2.02 7.98
N ALA A 259 -6.10 -1.14 7.30
CA ALA A 259 -6.66 -0.27 6.27
C ALA A 259 -7.09 -1.05 5.01
N ASN A 260 -6.52 -2.22 4.79
CA ASN A 260 -6.76 -3.10 3.65
C ASN A 260 -7.94 -4.07 3.89
N LEU A 261 -8.49 -4.11 5.11
CA LEU A 261 -9.57 -5.01 5.50
C LEU A 261 -10.92 -4.29 5.52
N ILE A 262 -11.92 -4.91 4.89
CA ILE A 262 -13.31 -4.50 4.89
C ILE A 262 -14.11 -5.48 5.74
N LEU A 263 -14.74 -4.97 6.79
CA LEU A 263 -15.62 -5.69 7.70
C LEU A 263 -17.07 -5.58 7.23
N LYS A 264 -17.88 -6.60 7.49
CA LYS A 264 -19.29 -6.61 7.07
C LYS A 264 -20.11 -5.48 7.71
N SER A 265 -19.91 -5.23 9.00
CA SER A 265 -20.43 -4.06 9.71
C SER A 265 -19.63 -3.82 11.00
N GLU A 266 -19.97 -2.77 11.75
CA GLU A 266 -19.40 -2.53 13.08
C GLU A 266 -19.77 -3.63 14.09
N ASP A 267 -20.96 -4.23 13.96
CA ASP A 267 -21.42 -5.32 14.83
C ASP A 267 -21.00 -6.72 14.34
N ASP A 268 -20.73 -6.87 13.03
CA ASP A 268 -20.30 -8.12 12.39
C ASP A 268 -18.91 -7.92 11.78
N LEU A 269 -17.91 -8.18 12.60
CA LEU A 269 -16.50 -8.00 12.25
C LEU A 269 -15.97 -9.03 11.22
N THR A 270 -16.85 -9.79 10.55
CA THR A 270 -16.46 -10.71 9.48
C THR A 270 -15.77 -9.94 8.35
N VAL A 271 -14.53 -10.33 8.04
CA VAL A 271 -13.81 -9.80 6.89
C VAL A 271 -14.52 -10.25 5.62
N VAL A 272 -15.05 -9.30 4.86
CA VAL A 272 -15.74 -9.50 3.58
C VAL A 272 -14.95 -8.96 2.39
N GLY A 273 -13.81 -8.32 2.65
CA GLY A 273 -12.93 -7.84 1.60
C GLY A 273 -11.50 -7.60 2.07
N VAL A 274 -10.57 -7.99 1.23
CA VAL A 274 -9.16 -7.62 1.26
C VAL A 274 -8.87 -6.86 -0.03
N VAL A 275 -8.41 -5.62 0.11
CA VAL A 275 -8.18 -4.69 -1.01
C VAL A 275 -6.79 -4.07 -0.91
N ASP A 276 -6.40 -3.32 -1.94
CA ASP A 276 -5.16 -2.54 -1.91
C ASP A 276 -3.92 -3.44 -1.73
N LEU A 277 -3.80 -4.41 -2.64
CA LEU A 277 -2.70 -5.38 -2.72
C LEU A 277 -1.66 -4.99 -3.78
N GLU A 278 -1.60 -3.70 -4.12
CA GLU A 278 -0.60 -3.15 -5.01
C GLU A 278 0.81 -3.34 -4.45
N TRP A 279 1.81 -3.39 -5.34
CA TRP A 279 3.21 -3.61 -4.97
C TRP A 279 3.52 -4.91 -4.22
N SER A 280 2.58 -5.87 -4.21
CA SER A 280 2.87 -7.19 -3.64
C SER A 280 3.90 -7.94 -4.48
N TYR A 281 4.77 -8.70 -3.82
CA TYR A 281 5.85 -9.45 -4.47
C TYR A 281 6.06 -10.82 -3.82
N VAL A 282 6.91 -11.66 -4.42
CA VAL A 282 7.33 -12.92 -3.81
C VAL A 282 8.63 -12.67 -3.04
N GLY A 283 8.60 -12.85 -1.72
CA GLY A 283 9.72 -12.58 -0.83
C GLY A 283 10.04 -13.74 0.14
N PRO A 284 11.15 -13.65 0.89
CA PRO A 284 11.51 -14.64 1.90
C PRO A 284 10.43 -14.85 2.97
N ALA A 285 10.13 -16.11 3.31
CA ALA A 285 9.16 -16.39 4.39
C ALA A 285 9.60 -15.87 5.76
N GLN A 286 10.90 -15.61 5.97
CA GLN A 286 11.39 -15.05 7.23
C GLN A 286 10.87 -13.64 7.52
N LEU A 287 10.38 -12.92 6.50
CA LEU A 287 9.76 -11.61 6.72
C LEU A 287 8.53 -11.71 7.63
N PHE A 288 7.81 -12.84 7.61
CA PHE A 288 6.68 -13.11 8.52
C PHE A 288 7.08 -13.40 9.97
N ALA A 289 8.38 -13.50 10.28
CA ALA A 289 8.85 -13.79 11.63
C ALA A 289 8.97 -12.51 12.50
N SER A 290 8.72 -11.32 11.94
CA SER A 290 8.56 -10.09 12.73
C SER A 290 7.12 -9.96 13.24
N ALA A 291 6.93 -9.31 14.39
CA ALA A 291 5.60 -8.99 14.87
C ALA A 291 4.95 -7.98 13.89
N PRO A 292 3.65 -8.11 13.56
CA PRO A 292 2.98 -7.12 12.71
C PRO A 292 3.12 -5.73 13.31
N TRP A 293 3.79 -4.79 12.63
CA TRP A 293 4.05 -3.46 13.18
C TRP A 293 2.77 -2.68 13.51
N TRP A 294 1.66 -2.97 12.82
CA TRP A 294 0.37 -2.37 13.13
C TRP A 294 -0.20 -2.84 14.48
N LEU A 295 0.27 -3.96 15.04
CA LEU A 295 0.01 -4.34 16.44
C LEU A 295 0.86 -3.54 17.43
N LEU A 296 1.99 -2.98 17.00
CA LEU A 296 2.80 -2.07 17.81
C LEU A 296 2.16 -0.68 17.92
N GLN A 297 1.05 -0.45 17.20
CA GLN A 297 0.23 0.76 17.19
C GLN A 297 0.96 2.04 16.71
N ASP A 298 2.27 1.96 16.53
CA ASP A 298 3.14 3.01 16.00
C ASP A 298 4.40 2.40 15.33
N ARG A 299 5.14 3.21 14.56
CA ARG A 299 6.35 2.73 13.84
C ARG A 299 7.56 2.78 14.78
N PRO A 300 8.28 1.67 15.01
CA PRO A 300 9.48 1.64 15.86
C PRO A 300 10.71 2.37 15.28
N ILE A 301 10.52 3.12 14.20
CA ILE A 301 11.50 4.04 13.59
C ILE A 301 11.16 5.52 13.81
N ASN A 302 10.02 5.81 14.44
CA ASN A 302 9.66 7.17 14.82
C ASN A 302 10.53 7.61 16.00
N LEU A 303 10.83 8.90 16.07
CA LEU A 303 11.61 9.50 17.17
C LEU A 303 10.97 9.23 18.54
N GLU A 304 9.66 8.99 18.57
CA GLU A 304 8.89 8.66 19.77
C GLU A 304 9.25 7.28 20.37
N TRP A 305 9.97 6.44 19.61
CA TRP A 305 10.52 5.15 20.05
C TRP A 305 12.00 5.22 20.42
N ASP A 306 12.65 6.38 20.27
CA ASP A 306 14.05 6.53 20.67
C ASP A 306 14.17 6.40 22.19
N CYS A 307 15.09 5.55 22.64
CA CYS A 307 15.38 5.40 24.07
C CYS A 307 16.32 6.51 24.53
N ASP A 308 15.82 7.45 25.32
CA ASP A 308 16.66 8.40 26.05
C ASP A 308 17.24 7.72 27.31
N ASP A 309 18.58 7.74 27.46
CA ASP A 309 19.30 7.31 28.66
C ASP A 309 18.88 5.94 29.25
N HIS A 310 18.70 4.94 28.37
CA HIS A 310 18.29 3.57 28.74
C HIS A 310 16.91 3.45 29.40
N GLN A 311 16.09 4.49 29.37
CA GLN A 311 14.68 4.39 29.70
C GLN A 311 13.90 3.89 28.48
N PRO A 312 12.88 3.04 28.67
CA PRO A 312 11.97 2.71 27.58
C PRO A 312 11.26 3.99 27.10
N PRO A 313 10.96 4.13 25.80
CA PRO A 313 10.24 5.28 25.28
C PRO A 313 8.87 5.40 25.96
N ASP A 314 8.37 6.63 26.13
CA ASP A 314 7.07 6.89 26.78
C ASP A 314 5.91 6.13 26.11
N VAL A 315 6.03 5.83 24.82
CA VAL A 315 5.07 5.04 24.04
C VAL A 315 5.01 3.57 24.51
N ALA A 316 6.11 3.03 25.06
CA ALA A 316 6.18 1.65 25.56
C ALA A 316 5.63 1.46 26.98
N ALA A 317 5.23 2.55 27.66
CA ALA A 317 4.68 2.52 29.02
C ALA A 317 3.14 2.46 29.08
N ARG A 318 2.48 2.32 27.93
CA ARG A 318 1.01 2.24 27.80
C ARG A 318 0.50 0.80 27.81
#